data_AF-A0AAW9DJ57-F1
#
_entry.id   AF-A0AAW9DJ57-F1
#
_cell.length_a   1.000
_cell.length_b   1.000
_cell.length_c   1.000
_cell.angle_alpha   90.00
_cell.angle_beta   90.00
_cell.angle_gamma   90.00
#
_symmetry.space_group_name_H-M   'P 1'
#
loop_
_entity.id
_entity.type
_entity.pdbx_description
1 polymer ?
#
loop_
_entity_poly.entity_id
_entity_poly.type
_entity_poly.pdbx_seq_one_letter_code
_entity_poly.pdbx_strand_id
1 'polypeptide(L)'
;EPVIYDNVTNDVYLRDVSTGRTDFIPNDYYTQVMAIKWANANFPDIKVKMGDAKYNPTEQGIVMSKADTSLKEKIDEALEAMKADGTLKAISEKYYAGQDLTIPVENADKLPVIEVE
;
A
#
# COMPACT_ATOMS: atom_id res chain seq x y z
N GLU A 1 -5.59 -6.95 22.98
CA GLU A 1 -5.49 -8.03 21.99
C GLU A 1 -5.79 -7.52 20.58
N PRO A 2 -5.02 -7.94 19.57
CA PRO A 2 -5.30 -7.62 18.18
C PRO A 2 -6.60 -8.31 17.72
N VAL A 3 -7.41 -7.60 16.93
CA VAL A 3 -8.54 -8.17 16.20
C VAL A 3 -8.05 -8.55 14.82
N ILE A 4 -8.20 -9.82 14.45
CA ILE A 4 -7.78 -10.34 13.14
C ILE A 4 -8.99 -10.30 12.20
N TYR A 5 -8.83 -9.58 11.10
CA TYR A 5 -9.78 -9.58 9.99
C TYR A 5 -9.25 -10.51 8.91
N ASP A 6 -10.10 -11.41 8.43
CA ASP A 6 -9.83 -12.18 7.20
C ASP A 6 -10.25 -11.34 5.98
N ASN A 7 -10.62 -11.98 4.86
CA ASN A 7 -11.12 -11.29 3.67
C ASN A 7 -12.50 -10.65 3.88
N VAL A 8 -12.50 -9.43 4.44
CA VAL A 8 -13.68 -8.58 4.63
C VAL A 8 -13.60 -7.32 3.77
N THR A 9 -14.74 -6.70 3.52
CA THR A 9 -14.79 -5.39 2.84
C THR A 9 -14.24 -4.29 3.74
N ASN A 10 -13.68 -3.24 3.12
CA ASN A 10 -13.00 -2.16 3.84
C ASN A 10 -13.86 -1.48 4.91
N ASP A 11 -15.17 -1.39 4.69
CA ASP A 11 -16.10 -0.75 5.63
C ASP A 11 -16.22 -1.51 6.96
N VAL A 12 -15.95 -2.82 6.99
CA VAL A 12 -16.05 -3.63 8.22
C VAL A 12 -15.02 -3.17 9.24
N TYR A 13 -13.73 -3.26 8.90
CA TYR A 13 -12.67 -2.88 9.85
C TYR A 13 -12.60 -1.37 10.07
N LEU A 14 -12.97 -0.54 9.08
CA LEU A 14 -13.01 0.92 9.27
C LEU A 14 -14.16 1.35 10.19
N ARG A 15 -15.31 0.65 10.16
CA ARG A 15 -16.42 0.91 11.09
C ARG A 15 -16.04 0.58 12.52
N ASP A 16 -15.20 -0.43 12.74
CA ASP A 16 -14.73 -0.80 14.07
C ASP A 16 -13.83 0.27 14.67
N VAL A 17 -12.98 0.89 13.85
CA VAL A 17 -12.25 2.10 14.24
C VAL A 17 -13.22 3.24 14.56
N SER A 18 -14.17 3.51 13.67
CA SER A 18 -15.14 4.61 13.85
C SER A 18 -16.02 4.46 15.09
N THR A 19 -16.27 3.22 15.56
CA THR A 19 -17.15 2.93 16.70
C THR A 19 -16.37 2.65 17.98
N GLY A 20 -15.04 2.66 17.93
CA GLY A 20 -14.16 2.42 19.08
C GLY A 20 -14.06 0.95 19.49
N ARG A 21 -14.43 0.00 18.62
CA ARG A 21 -14.16 -1.43 18.84
C ARG A 21 -12.68 -1.77 18.65
N THR A 22 -12.00 -1.05 17.77
CA THR A 22 -10.55 -1.07 17.57
C THR A 22 -10.01 0.35 17.48
N ASP A 23 -8.73 0.57 17.76
CA ASP A 23 -8.16 1.92 17.79
C ASP A 23 -7.52 2.35 16.46
N PHE A 24 -6.86 1.42 15.76
CA PHE A 24 -6.18 1.67 14.50
C PHE A 24 -6.07 0.38 13.67
N ILE A 25 -5.76 0.53 12.38
CA ILE A 25 -5.50 -0.58 11.46
C ILE A 25 -4.13 -0.34 10.82
N PRO A 26 -3.12 -1.19 11.08
CA PRO A 26 -1.88 -1.16 10.32
C PRO A 26 -2.10 -1.84 8.96
N ASN A 27 -1.76 -1.16 7.86
CA ASN A 27 -1.79 -1.74 6.51
C ASN A 27 -0.88 -0.93 5.57
N ASP A 28 -0.71 -1.37 4.33
CA ASP A 28 -0.01 -0.63 3.29
C ASP A 28 -0.60 0.78 3.10
N TYR A 29 0.29 1.78 2.98
CA TYR A 29 -0.09 3.19 2.93
C TYR A 29 -1.00 3.51 1.74
N TYR A 30 -0.64 3.06 0.54
CA TYR A 30 -1.35 3.42 -0.69
C TYR A 30 -2.73 2.78 -0.74
N THR A 31 -2.85 1.52 -0.32
CA THR A 31 -4.15 0.84 -0.21
C THR A 31 -5.04 1.46 0.87
N GLN A 32 -4.47 1.93 1.98
CA GLN A 32 -5.24 2.68 2.99
C GLN A 32 -5.76 4.03 2.48
N VAL A 33 -4.94 4.79 1.75
CA VAL A 33 -5.40 6.04 1.11
C VAL A 33 -6.63 5.78 0.24
N MET A 34 -6.60 4.69 -0.54
CA MET A 34 -7.74 4.25 -1.36
C MET A 34 -8.95 3.87 -0.50
N ALA A 35 -8.73 3.07 0.56
CA ALA A 35 -9.79 2.62 1.45
C ALA A 35 -10.50 3.78 2.16
N ILE A 36 -9.76 4.75 2.68
CA ILE A 36 -10.31 5.95 3.33
C ILE A 36 -11.07 6.81 2.33
N LYS A 37 -10.53 7.04 1.13
CA LYS A 37 -11.23 7.79 0.07
C LYS A 37 -12.55 7.12 -0.31
N TRP A 38 -12.54 5.81 -0.48
CA TRP A 38 -13.74 5.02 -0.78
C TRP A 38 -14.75 5.06 0.37
N ALA A 39 -14.31 4.88 1.61
CA ALA A 39 -15.19 4.91 2.78
C ALA A 39 -15.84 6.28 2.95
N ASN A 40 -15.08 7.37 2.84
CA ASN A 40 -15.61 8.74 2.92
C ASN A 40 -16.65 9.04 1.82
N ALA A 41 -16.50 8.45 0.64
CA ALA A 41 -17.42 8.65 -0.47
C ALA A 41 -18.72 7.82 -0.36
N ASN A 42 -18.65 6.61 0.24
CA ASN A 42 -19.75 5.65 0.21
C ASN A 42 -20.43 5.44 1.58
N PHE A 43 -19.74 5.74 2.68
CA PHE A 43 -20.18 5.51 4.04
C PHE A 43 -19.90 6.74 4.91
N PRO A 44 -20.65 7.85 4.73
CA PRO A 44 -20.38 9.11 5.42
C PRO A 44 -20.43 8.99 6.95
N ASP A 45 -21.08 7.96 7.50
CA ASP A 45 -21.18 7.72 8.94
C ASP A 45 -19.94 7.06 9.53
N ILE A 46 -19.04 6.49 8.71
CA ILE A 46 -17.75 5.97 9.17
C ILE A 46 -16.79 7.15 9.30
N LYS A 47 -16.42 7.49 10.55
CA LYS A 47 -15.57 8.64 10.89
C LYS A 47 -14.14 8.18 11.16
N VAL A 48 -13.37 8.04 10.09
CA VAL A 48 -11.96 7.60 10.13
C VAL A 48 -11.08 8.52 9.29
N LYS A 49 -9.78 8.52 9.55
CA LYS A 49 -8.77 9.25 8.77
C LYS A 49 -7.46 8.47 8.73
N MET A 50 -6.59 8.83 7.80
CA MET A 50 -5.21 8.36 7.80
C MET A 50 -4.51 8.79 9.11
N GLY A 51 -3.71 7.91 9.67
CA GLY A 51 -2.76 8.24 10.74
C GLY A 51 -1.46 8.83 10.19
N ASP A 52 -0.67 9.45 11.07
CA ASP A 52 0.60 10.08 10.69
C ASP A 52 1.79 9.11 10.76
N ALA A 53 1.63 7.97 11.44
CA ALA A 53 2.69 6.99 11.63
C ALA A 53 3.11 6.33 10.31
N LYS A 54 4.43 6.32 10.06
CA LYS A 54 5.08 5.63 8.93
C LYS A 54 6.24 4.81 9.47
N TYR A 55 6.37 3.58 9.00
CA TYR A 55 7.34 2.60 9.48
C TYR A 55 7.48 1.49 8.45
N ASN A 56 8.49 0.62 8.61
CA ASN A 56 8.73 -0.56 7.77
C ASN A 56 8.67 -0.24 6.25
N PRO A 57 9.54 0.64 5.73
CA PRO A 57 9.60 0.91 4.30
C PRO A 57 9.85 -0.40 3.52
N THR A 58 9.11 -0.59 2.43
CA THR A 58 9.25 -1.77 1.57
C THR A 58 9.23 -1.38 0.09
N GLU A 59 9.82 -2.24 -0.73
CA GLU A 59 9.69 -2.24 -2.18
C GLU A 59 9.01 -3.54 -2.62
N GLN A 60 8.27 -3.51 -3.71
CA GLN A 60 7.58 -4.67 -4.24
C GLN A 60 8.34 -5.25 -5.44
N GLY A 61 8.33 -6.57 -5.55
CA GLY A 61 8.99 -7.30 -6.63
C GLY A 61 8.14 -8.45 -7.14
N ILE A 62 8.44 -8.89 -8.37
CA ILE A 62 7.85 -10.09 -8.94
C ILE A 62 8.63 -11.30 -8.45
N VAL A 63 7.97 -12.22 -7.74
CA VAL A 63 8.59 -13.42 -7.19
C VAL A 63 8.83 -14.45 -8.29
N MET A 64 10.05 -14.98 -8.37
CA MET A 64 10.47 -15.97 -9.36
C MET A 64 11.57 -16.89 -8.80
N SER A 65 11.96 -17.91 -9.57
CA SER A 65 13.02 -18.85 -9.18
C SER A 65 14.34 -18.12 -8.92
N LYS A 66 15.02 -18.49 -7.83
CA LYS A 66 16.37 -17.97 -7.53
C LYS A 66 17.46 -18.58 -8.42
N ALA A 67 17.22 -19.79 -8.95
CA ALA A 67 18.24 -20.54 -9.70
C ALA A 67 18.33 -20.16 -11.18
N ASP A 68 17.30 -19.53 -11.74
CA ASP A 68 17.22 -19.15 -13.15
C ASP A 68 16.94 -17.65 -13.26
N THR A 69 17.94 -16.90 -13.75
CA THR A 69 17.86 -15.44 -13.92
C THR A 69 17.38 -15.02 -15.30
N SER A 70 17.20 -15.93 -16.25
CA SER A 70 16.84 -15.57 -17.62
C SER A 70 15.50 -14.84 -17.69
N LEU A 71 14.53 -15.24 -16.88
CA LEU A 71 13.25 -14.55 -16.74
C LEU A 71 13.41 -13.18 -16.05
N LYS A 72 14.27 -13.10 -15.02
CA LYS A 72 14.53 -11.85 -14.30
C LYS A 72 15.07 -10.78 -15.24
N GLU A 73 16.08 -11.13 -16.05
CA GLU A 73 16.72 -10.21 -16.99
C GLU A 73 15.70 -9.59 -17.96
N LYS A 74 14.77 -10.41 -18.48
CA LYS A 74 13.72 -9.94 -19.39
C LYS A 74 12.64 -9.10 -18.72
N ILE A 75 12.26 -9.44 -17.49
CA ILE A 75 11.31 -8.65 -16.72
C ILE A 75 11.94 -7.30 -16.34
N ASP A 76 13.19 -7.29 -15.88
CA ASP A 76 13.89 -6.06 -15.51
C ASP A 76 14.05 -5.15 -16.73
N GLU A 77 14.45 -5.68 -17.90
CA GLU A 77 14.53 -4.93 -19.17
C GLU A 77 13.19 -4.25 -19.52
N ALA A 78 12.08 -4.99 -19.40
CA ALA A 78 10.75 -4.45 -19.66
C ALA A 78 10.32 -3.40 -18.63
N LEU A 79 10.59 -3.63 -17.34
CA LEU A 79 10.25 -2.68 -16.27
C LEU A 79 11.02 -1.37 -16.44
N GLU A 80 12.32 -1.41 -16.76
CA GLU A 80 13.11 -0.21 -17.00
C GLU A 80 12.63 0.57 -18.23
N ALA A 81 12.26 -0.13 -19.31
CA ALA A 81 11.64 0.51 -20.47
C ALA A 81 10.32 1.21 -20.10
N MET A 82 9.46 0.55 -19.32
CA MET A 82 8.18 1.13 -18.86
C MET A 82 8.33 2.25 -17.82
N LYS A 83 9.44 2.27 -17.06
CA LYS A 83 9.78 3.43 -16.22
C LYS A 83 10.19 4.61 -17.10
N ALA A 84 11.06 4.38 -18.08
CA ALA A 84 11.61 5.41 -18.95
C ALA A 84 10.55 6.08 -19.83
N ASP A 85 9.58 5.32 -20.33
CA ASP A 85 8.50 5.83 -21.19
C ASP A 85 7.27 6.37 -20.41
N GLY A 86 7.27 6.23 -19.08
CA GLY A 86 6.20 6.69 -18.20
C GLY A 86 4.98 5.75 -18.10
N THR A 87 5.03 4.57 -18.71
CA THR A 87 3.95 3.57 -18.66
C THR A 87 3.66 3.14 -17.23
N LEU A 88 4.67 2.86 -16.41
CA LEU A 88 4.45 2.46 -15.01
C LEU A 88 3.80 3.57 -14.18
N LYS A 89 4.19 4.82 -14.41
CA LYS A 89 3.57 5.98 -13.77
C LYS A 89 2.08 6.07 -14.16
N ALA A 90 1.77 5.95 -15.45
CA ALA A 90 0.38 6.00 -15.93
C ALA A 90 -0.48 4.87 -15.33
N ILE A 91 0.08 3.67 -15.19
CA ILE A 91 -0.58 2.55 -14.50
C ILE A 91 -0.83 2.90 -13.03
N SER A 92 0.20 3.39 -12.34
CA SER A 92 0.12 3.79 -10.93
C SER A 92 -0.97 4.82 -10.70
N GLU A 93 -0.95 5.93 -11.44
CA GLU A 93 -1.92 7.01 -11.30
C GLU A 93 -3.36 6.53 -11.59
N LYS A 94 -3.54 5.63 -12.56
CA LYS A 94 -4.85 5.07 -12.89
C LYS A 94 -5.44 4.24 -11.75
N TYR A 95 -4.64 3.39 -11.10
CA TYR A 95 -5.14 2.42 -10.13
C TYR A 95 -4.99 2.83 -8.66
N TYR A 96 -4.11 3.80 -8.34
CA TYR A 96 -3.83 4.25 -6.97
C TYR A 96 -4.27 5.71 -6.73
N ALA A 97 -5.43 6.10 -7.27
CA ALA A 97 -6.03 7.44 -7.13
C ALA A 97 -5.09 8.61 -7.47
N GLY A 98 -4.38 8.50 -8.59
CA GLY A 98 -3.50 9.56 -9.09
C GLY A 98 -2.14 9.62 -8.41
N GLN A 99 -1.78 8.62 -7.61
CA GLN A 99 -0.46 8.55 -6.98
C GLN A 99 0.56 7.93 -7.93
N ASP A 100 1.77 8.47 -7.90
CA ASP A 100 2.94 7.92 -8.59
C ASP A 100 3.76 7.08 -7.61
N LEU A 101 3.66 5.75 -7.74
CA LEU A 101 4.38 4.77 -6.92
C LEU A 101 5.72 4.39 -7.54
N THR A 102 6.12 5.02 -8.66
CA THR A 102 7.41 4.76 -9.31
C THR A 102 8.57 5.53 -8.68
N ILE A 103 8.25 6.49 -7.81
CA ILE A 103 9.21 7.30 -7.07
C ILE A 103 9.37 6.79 -5.64
N PRO A 104 10.60 6.71 -5.10
CA PRO A 104 10.81 6.34 -3.71
C PRO A 104 10.08 7.30 -2.75
N VAL A 105 9.59 6.77 -1.64
CA VAL A 105 9.01 7.57 -0.57
C VAL A 105 10.09 8.47 0.03
N GLU A 106 9.79 9.77 0.15
CA GLU A 106 10.72 10.74 0.72
C GLU A 106 11.12 10.33 2.15
N ASN A 107 12.42 10.35 2.43
CA ASN A 107 12.99 9.98 3.74
C ASN A 107 12.63 8.55 4.20
N ALA A 108 12.36 7.63 3.27
CA ALA A 108 12.07 6.22 3.61
C ALA A 108 13.17 5.59 4.48
N ASP A 109 14.43 5.93 4.22
CA ASP A 109 15.63 5.50 4.97
C ASP A 109 15.64 5.96 6.44
N LYS A 110 14.87 6.99 6.78
CA LYS A 110 14.74 7.52 8.14
C LYS A 110 13.54 6.96 8.90
N LEU A 111 12.69 6.18 8.23
CA LEU A 111 11.53 5.57 8.87
C LEU A 111 11.97 4.43 9.79
N PRO A 112 11.33 4.26 10.96
CA PRO A 112 11.66 3.17 11.86
C PRO A 112 11.34 1.82 11.21
N VAL A 113 12.24 0.85 11.41
CA VAL A 113 11.99 -0.57 11.14
C VAL A 113 11.67 -1.23 12.48
N ILE A 114 10.47 -1.78 12.58
CA ILE A 114 9.97 -2.46 13.77
C ILE A 114 10.32 -3.93 13.64
N GLU A 115 11.26 -4.39 14.46
CA GLU A 115 11.53 -5.81 14.65
C GLU A 115 10.47 -6.41 15.58
N VAL A 116 9.92 -7.55 15.19
CA VAL A 116 8.95 -8.29 16.01
C VAL A 116 9.70 -9.46 16.63
N GLU A 117 9.75 -9.51 17.96
CA GLU A 117 10.29 -10.64 18.74
C GLU A 117 9.37 -11.87 18.70
#